data_AF-A0A3S0QF23-F1
#
_entry.id   AF-A0A3S0QF23-F1
#
_cell.length_a   1.000
_cell.length_b   1.000
_cell.length_c   1.000
_cell.angle_alpha   90.00
_cell.angle_beta   90.00
_cell.angle_gamma   90.00
#
_symmetry.space_group_name_H-M   'P 1'
#
loop_
_entity.id
_entity.type
_entity.pdbx_description
1 polymer ?
#
loop_
_entity_poly.entity_id
_entity_poly.type
_entity_poly.pdbx_seq_one_letter_code
_entity_poly.pdbx_strand_id
1 'polypeptide(L)'
;MLGLVRFVLVANIIVVSIVVGLEMSIGFFGLKFLSDYAFFVVMFLWGTAALFFMYPPLGGLGQSDDKVDRVTDSMVDRTIVDEIDNVRFSENTVFCLKLFIAGVPAFMICLLTSIVS
;
A
#
# COMPACT_ATOMS: atom_id res chain seq x y z
N MET A 1 18.12 6.93 -5.06
CA MET A 1 17.39 6.57 -6.30
C MET A 1 17.42 5.07 -6.59
N LEU A 2 18.59 4.41 -6.62
CA LEU A 2 18.69 2.96 -6.93
C LEU A 2 17.79 2.07 -6.04
N GLY A 3 17.70 2.37 -4.74
CA GLY A 3 16.84 1.62 -3.82
C GLY A 3 15.35 1.72 -4.14
N LEU A 4 14.89 2.88 -4.64
CA LEU A 4 13.50 3.08 -5.05
C LEU A 4 13.21 2.32 -6.34
N VAL A 5 14.10 2.39 -7.34
CA VAL A 5 13.95 1.63 -8.59
C VAL A 5 13.89 0.13 -8.29
N ARG A 6 14.79 -0.38 -7.43
CA ARG A 6 14.76 -1.77 -7.00
C ARG A 6 13.44 -2.14 -6.31
N PHE A 7 12.94 -1.27 -5.43
CA PHE A 7 11.65 -1.47 -4.77
C PHE A 7 10.51 -1.57 -5.79
N VAL A 8 10.43 -0.63 -6.74
CA VAL A 8 9.42 -0.61 -7.80
C VAL A 8 9.45 -1.91 -8.61
N LEU A 9 10.64 -2.35 -9.04
CA LEU A 9 10.78 -3.59 -9.81
C LEU A 9 10.34 -4.81 -9.00
N VAL A 10 10.83 -4.96 -7.76
CA VAL A 10 10.51 -6.11 -6.91
C VAL A 10 9.02 -6.14 -6.57
N ALA A 11 8.43 -5.01 -6.20
CA ALA A 11 7.01 -4.92 -5.88
C ALA A 11 6.13 -5.30 -7.07
N ASN A 12 6.42 -4.79 -8.27
CA ASN A 12 5.68 -5.16 -9.48
C ASN A 12 5.83 -6.64 -9.81
N ILE A 13 7.03 -7.22 -9.71
CA ILE A 13 7.25 -8.64 -9.96
C ILE A 13 6.43 -9.51 -9.00
N ILE A 14 6.42 -9.17 -7.70
CA ILE A 14 5.65 -9.90 -6.69
C ILE A 14 4.16 -9.85 -7.03
N VAL A 15 3.61 -8.66 -7.29
CA VAL A 15 2.19 -8.50 -7.55
C VAL A 15 1.77 -9.17 -8.86
N VAL A 16 2.57 -9.02 -9.93
CA VAL A 16 2.33 -9.74 -11.19
C VAL A 16 2.31 -11.25 -10.95
N SER A 17 3.26 -11.78 -10.18
CA SER A 17 3.32 -13.21 -9.86
C SER A 17 2.07 -13.68 -9.11
N ILE A 18 1.55 -12.88 -8.19
CA ILE A 18 0.31 -13.16 -7.47
C ILE A 18 -0.88 -13.18 -8.44
N VAL A 19 -1.04 -12.16 -9.28
CA VAL A 19 -2.15 -12.06 -10.23
C VAL A 19 -2.13 -13.22 -11.23
N VAL A 20 -0.97 -13.50 -11.83
CA VAL A 20 -0.80 -14.62 -12.78
C VAL A 20 -1.01 -15.97 -12.07
N GLY A 21 -0.47 -16.14 -10.87
CA GLY A 21 -0.64 -17.37 -10.10
C GLY A 21 -2.09 -17.65 -9.73
N LEU A 22 -2.84 -16.63 -9.32
CA LEU A 22 -4.28 -16.74 -9.03
C LEU A 22 -5.08 -17.09 -10.28
N GLU A 23 -4.78 -16.45 -11.41
CA GLU A 23 -5.47 -16.72 -12.67
C GLU A 23 -5.19 -18.13 -13.18
N MET A 24 -3.94 -18.60 -13.13
CA MET A 24 -3.59 -19.96 -13.54
C MET A 24 -4.20 -21.04 -12.63
N SER A 25 -4.34 -20.76 -11.33
CA SER A 25 -4.80 -21.75 -10.36
C SER A 25 -6.32 -21.87 -10.30
N ILE A 26 -7.03 -20.76 -10.38
CA ILE A 26 -8.47 -20.69 -10.11
C ILE A 26 -9.26 -20.26 -11.35
N GLY A 27 -8.62 -19.59 -12.32
CA GLY A 27 -9.31 -18.96 -13.45
C GLY A 27 -10.33 -17.90 -13.00
N PHE A 28 -10.14 -17.33 -11.80
CA PHE A 28 -11.15 -16.53 -11.12
C PHE A 28 -11.43 -15.21 -11.83
N PHE A 29 -10.40 -14.59 -12.43
CA PHE A 29 -10.52 -13.25 -12.99
C PHE A 29 -10.86 -13.27 -14.48
N GLY A 30 -10.59 -14.37 -15.20
CA GLY A 30 -10.94 -14.52 -16.61
C GLY A 30 -10.20 -13.52 -17.50
N LEU A 31 -8.93 -13.25 -17.17
CA LEU A 31 -8.10 -12.20 -17.77
C LEU A 31 -7.74 -12.57 -19.19
N LYS A 32 -7.99 -11.67 -20.15
CA LYS A 32 -7.74 -11.93 -21.59
C LYS A 32 -6.74 -10.97 -22.19
N PHE A 33 -6.69 -9.75 -21.68
CA PHE A 33 -5.86 -8.69 -22.22
C PHE A 33 -4.76 -8.30 -21.23
N LEU A 34 -3.64 -7.83 -21.78
CA LEU A 34 -2.50 -7.38 -20.97
C LEU A 34 -2.87 -6.18 -20.09
N SER A 35 -3.83 -5.36 -20.52
CA SER A 35 -4.43 -4.27 -19.76
C SER A 35 -5.11 -4.75 -18.48
N ASP A 36 -5.73 -5.94 -18.50
CA ASP A 36 -6.46 -6.48 -17.36
C ASP A 36 -5.47 -6.82 -16.24
N TYR A 37 -4.37 -7.52 -16.58
CA TYR A 37 -3.29 -7.80 -15.64
C TYR A 37 -2.67 -6.52 -15.06
N ALA A 38 -2.40 -5.53 -15.91
CA ALA A 38 -1.86 -4.24 -15.47
C ALA A 38 -2.83 -3.54 -14.49
N PHE A 39 -4.13 -3.57 -14.77
CA PHE A 39 -5.15 -2.98 -13.90
C PHE A 39 -5.17 -3.64 -12.52
N PHE A 40 -5.14 -4.98 -12.47
CA PHE A 40 -5.07 -5.70 -11.20
C PHE A 40 -3.78 -5.39 -10.43
N VAL A 41 -2.64 -5.25 -11.11
CA VAL A 41 -1.39 -4.87 -10.46
C VAL A 41 -1.49 -3.48 -9.81
N VAL A 42 -2.07 -2.50 -10.52
CA VAL A 42 -2.34 -1.16 -9.94
C VAL A 42 -3.26 -1.28 -8.74
N MET A 43 -4.35 -2.04 -8.87
CA MET A 43 -5.34 -2.20 -7.80
C MET A 43 -4.73 -2.81 -6.54
N PHE A 44 -3.86 -3.81 -6.66
CA PHE A 44 -3.14 -4.38 -5.52
C PHE A 44 -2.15 -3.40 -4.90
N LEU A 45 -1.33 -2.70 -5.70
CA LEU A 45 -0.31 -1.77 -5.19
C LEU A 45 -0.95 -0.54 -4.52
N TRP A 46 -1.93 0.07 -5.16
CA TRP A 46 -2.61 1.25 -4.62
C TRP A 46 -3.63 0.90 -3.55
N GLY A 47 -4.30 -0.25 -3.66
CA GLY A 47 -5.19 -0.77 -2.62
C GLY A 47 -4.42 -1.06 -1.33
N THR A 48 -3.26 -1.71 -1.41
CA THR A 48 -2.40 -1.91 -0.23
C THR A 48 -1.87 -0.58 0.30
N ALA A 49 -1.42 0.35 -0.55
CA ALA A 49 -1.01 1.68 -0.10
C ALA A 49 -2.13 2.42 0.65
N ALA A 50 -3.36 2.37 0.13
CA ALA A 50 -4.52 2.98 0.77
C ALA A 50 -4.84 2.32 2.12
N LEU A 51 -4.76 0.99 2.21
CA LEU A 51 -4.99 0.27 3.47
C LEU A 51 -3.94 0.63 4.53
N PHE A 52 -2.65 0.65 4.17
CA PHE A 52 -1.59 1.05 5.11
C PHE A 52 -1.66 2.52 5.51
N PHE A 53 -2.21 3.40 4.65
CA PHE A 53 -2.39 4.80 4.96
C PHE A 53 -3.61 5.04 5.87
N MET A 54 -4.74 4.40 5.60
CA MET A 54 -5.97 4.54 6.38
C MET A 54 -5.91 3.79 7.71
N TYR A 55 -5.26 2.62 7.72
CA TYR A 55 -5.13 1.74 8.87
C TYR A 55 -3.65 1.42 9.09
N PRO A 56 -2.84 2.41 9.52
CA PRO A 56 -1.43 2.18 9.76
C PRO A 56 -1.26 1.08 10.82
N PRO A 57 -0.37 0.09 10.60
CA PRO A 57 -0.11 -0.93 11.61
C PRO A 57 0.31 -0.24 12.92
N LEU A 58 -0.37 -0.61 14.01
CA LEU A 58 -0.17 -0.09 15.37
C LEU A 58 -0.69 1.35 15.62
N GLY A 59 -1.28 2.02 14.62
CA GLY A 59 -2.19 3.15 14.87
C GLY A 59 -3.51 2.59 15.36
N GLY A 60 -3.70 2.57 16.69
CA GLY A 60 -4.72 1.77 17.35
C GLY A 60 -6.10 1.81 16.68
N LEU A 61 -6.55 0.66 16.19
CA LEU A 61 -7.97 0.32 16.05
C LEU A 61 -8.61 0.24 17.45
N GLY A 62 -8.57 1.35 18.19
CA GLY A 62 -8.85 1.36 19.62
C GLY A 62 -8.36 2.59 20.38
N GLN A 63 -7.96 3.68 19.70
CA GLN A 63 -7.90 4.97 20.40
C GLN A 63 -9.34 5.41 20.64
N SER A 64 -9.91 4.93 21.74
CA SER A 64 -11.18 5.38 22.25
C SER A 64 -11.12 6.91 22.37
N ASP A 65 -12.11 7.61 21.82
CA ASP A 65 -12.29 9.04 22.05
C ASP A 65 -12.83 9.30 23.48
N ASP A 66 -12.88 8.27 24.34
CA ASP A 66 -13.30 8.42 25.72
C ASP A 66 -12.35 9.34 26.48
N LYS A 67 -12.97 10.37 27.06
CA LYS A 67 -12.32 11.38 27.89
C LYS A 67 -11.53 10.79 29.05
N VAL A 68 -11.89 9.60 29.53
CA VAL A 68 -11.22 8.90 30.64
C VAL A 68 -9.88 8.30 30.20
N ASP A 69 -9.83 7.70 29.01
CA ASP A 69 -8.59 7.17 28.45
C ASP A 69 -7.63 8.32 28.15
N ARG A 70 -8.12 9.44 27.61
CA ARG A 70 -7.31 10.64 27.34
C ARG A 70 -6.69 11.27 28.59
N VAL A 71 -7.41 11.27 29.72
CA VAL A 71 -6.90 11.82 30.99
C VAL A 71 -5.87 10.88 31.60
N THR A 72 -6.14 9.58 31.62
CA THR A 72 -5.21 8.57 32.13
C THR A 72 -3.93 8.54 31.28
N ASP A 73 -4.06 8.68 29.96
CA ASP A 73 -2.95 8.83 29.03
C ASP A 73 -2.05 10.03 29.32
N SER A 74 -2.67 11.17 29.64
CA SER A 74 -1.93 12.40 29.93
C SER A 74 -1.16 12.37 31.25
N MET A 75 -1.42 11.39 32.11
CA MET A 75 -0.71 11.20 33.38
C MET A 75 0.56 10.35 33.22
N VAL A 76 0.78 9.75 32.05
CA VAL A 76 1.99 8.97 31.74
C VAL A 76 2.93 9.84 30.92
N ASP A 77 4.23 9.83 31.25
CA ASP A 77 5.23 10.46 30.41
C ASP A 77 5.32 9.73 29.06
N ARG A 78 4.79 10.40 28.03
CA ARG A 78 4.68 9.86 26.67
C ARG A 78 5.80 10.32 25.75
N THR A 79 6.78 11.08 26.25
CA THR A 79 7.83 11.66 25.39
C THR A 79 8.52 10.61 24.51
N ILE A 80 8.83 9.44 25.07
CA ILE A 80 9.43 8.31 24.33
C ILE A 80 8.41 7.64 23.39
N VAL A 81 7.15 7.52 23.80
CA VAL A 81 6.08 6.86 23.02
C VAL A 81 5.71 7.71 21.80
N ASP A 82 5.55 9.02 21.98
CA ASP A 82 5.22 9.97 20.93
C ASP A 82 6.35 10.11 19.90
N GLU A 83 7.62 10.04 20.32
CA GLU A 83 8.75 10.02 19.40
C GLU A 83 8.74 8.74 18.55
N ILE A 84 8.51 7.58 19.17
CA ILE A 84 8.41 6.30 18.47
C ILE A 84 7.23 6.29 17.49
N ASP A 85 6.07 6.81 17.88
CA ASP A 85 4.89 6.87 17.02
C ASP A 85 5.07 7.85 15.85
N ASN A 86 5.74 8.98 16.05
CA ASN A 86 6.09 9.90 14.96
C ASN A 86 7.04 9.26 13.95
N VAL A 87 8.07 8.54 14.41
CA VAL A 87 8.99 7.82 13.52
C VAL A 87 8.24 6.77 12.71
N ARG A 88 7.37 5.99 13.36
CA ARG A 88 6.54 4.97 12.69
C ARG A 88 5.58 5.57 11.67
N PHE A 89 4.92 6.68 12.01
CA PHE A 89 4.01 7.37 11.09
C PHE A 89 4.76 7.86 9.85
N SER A 90 5.95 8.42 10.04
CA SER A 90 6.85 8.82 8.96
C SER A 90 7.26 7.63 8.09
N GLU A 91 7.66 6.51 8.69
CA GLU A 91 8.06 5.29 7.96
C GLU A 91 6.89 4.68 7.16
N ASN A 92 5.71 4.57 7.76
CA ASN A 92 4.50 4.10 7.08
C ASN A 92 4.13 5.01 5.91
N THR A 93 4.21 6.32 6.09
CA THR A 93 3.95 7.30 5.02
C THR A 93 4.93 7.14 3.86
N VAL A 94 6.22 6.99 4.17
CA VAL A 94 7.26 6.74 3.16
C VAL A 94 7.02 5.42 2.43
N PHE A 95 6.60 4.37 3.13
CA PHE A 95 6.25 3.09 2.52
C PHE A 95 5.04 3.20 1.59
N CYS A 96 3.97 3.89 2.02
CA CYS A 96 2.78 4.14 1.20
C CYS A 96 3.14 4.91 -0.07
N LEU A 97 4.00 5.93 0.03
CA LEU A 97 4.49 6.68 -1.13
C LEU A 97 5.29 5.78 -2.10
N LYS A 98 6.12 4.88 -1.58
CA LYS A 98 6.85 3.92 -2.42
C LYS A 98 5.90 2.98 -3.17
N LEU A 99 4.86 2.47 -2.52
CA LEU A 99 3.83 1.63 -3.16
C LEU A 99 3.05 2.41 -4.22
N PHE A 100 2.69 3.66 -3.93
CA PHE A 100 2.00 4.53 -4.88
C PHE A 100 2.84 4.74 -6.15
N ILE A 101 4.12 5.11 -5.98
CA ILE A 101 5.07 5.28 -7.10
C ILE A 101 5.27 3.96 -7.85
N ALA A 102 5.30 2.82 -7.15
CA ALA A 102 5.43 1.52 -7.77
C ALA A 102 4.23 1.15 -8.68
N GLY A 103 3.03 1.68 -8.43
CA GLY A 103 1.87 1.45 -9.28
C GLY A 103 1.85 2.28 -10.57
N VAL A 104 2.63 3.36 -10.66
CA VAL A 104 2.63 4.28 -11.81
C VAL A 104 2.97 3.58 -13.13
N PRO A 105 3.98 2.71 -13.24
CA PRO A 105 4.30 2.02 -14.50
C PRO A 105 3.15 1.14 -15.01
N ALA A 106 2.51 0.37 -14.13
CA ALA A 106 1.36 -0.46 -14.50
C ALA A 106 0.16 0.42 -14.91
N PHE A 107 -0.06 1.54 -14.22
CA PHE A 107 -1.10 2.50 -14.57
C PHE A 107 -0.87 3.14 -15.95
N MET A 108 0.39 3.47 -16.28
CA MET A 108 0.75 3.95 -17.61
C MET A 108 0.42 2.94 -18.71
N ILE A 109 0.61 1.64 -18.47
CA ILE A 109 0.22 0.58 -19.41
C ILE A 109 -1.30 0.57 -19.61
N CYS A 110 -2.08 0.70 -18.53
CA CYS A 110 -3.53 0.82 -18.63
C CYS A 110 -3.95 2.04 -19.46
N LEU A 111 -3.36 3.22 -19.21
CA LEU A 111 -3.68 4.43 -19.97
C LEU A 111 -3.31 4.30 -21.46
N LEU A 112 -2.11 3.80 -21.77
CA LEU A 112 -1.67 3.61 -23.15
C LEU A 112 -2.57 2.65 -23.91
N THR A 113 -2.98 1.54 -23.27
CA THR A 113 -3.91 0.59 -23.88
C THR A 113 -5.31 1.17 -24.07
N SER A 114 -5.80 2.02 -23.14
CA SER A 114 -7.08 2.71 -23.29
C SER A 114 -7.09 3.78 -24.39
N ILE A 115 -5.95 4.40 -24.69
CA ILE A 115 -5.85 5.43 -25.74
C ILE A 115 -5.72 4.82 -27.13
N VAL A 116 -5.08 3.65 -27.23
CA VAL A 116 -4.82 2.95 -28.51
C VAL A 116 -5.99 2.06 -28.93
N SER A 117 -6.84 1.64 -27.99
CA SER A 117 -8.01 0.79 -28.25
C SER A 117 -9.24 1.57 -28.69
#